data_AF-A0AAD6XII8-F1
#
_entry.id   AF-A0AAD6XII8-F1
#
_cell.length_a   1.000
_cell.length_b   1.000
_cell.length_c   1.000
_cell.angle_alpha   90.00
_cell.angle_beta   90.00
_cell.angle_gamma   90.00
#
_symmetry.space_group_name_H-M   'P 1'
#
loop_
_entity.id
_entity.type
_entity.pdbx_description
1 polymer ?
#
loop_
_entity_poly.entity_id
_entity_poly.type
_entity_poly.pdbx_seq_one_letter_code
_entity_poly.pdbx_strand_id
1 'polypeptide(L)'
;MSVDPHSHPLPLDVAPREQCLKNSDLVEEIISHIASTENLDTRRESLRLLALTCKVFSPVALKLLWRQLDNLIPLLHLLEGFKNERGSAYFLFQSQEPSGWETFDFHAARVREITYKPQNRIEIDPSVYVRLAQHGAPILPNLWRLDCTTTYPSASETLLYMESPLQAVKFGAEVKAVRDILVWALMAKPARITTLALPLVMSRIFSTTIDFNSGAYRSTNTEPWSCFSSW
;
A
#
# COMPACT_ATOMS: atom_id res chain seq x y z
N MET A 1 -22.36 63.79 19.80
CA MET A 1 -22.60 62.35 19.54
C MET A 1 -21.29 61.78 19.01
N SER A 2 -20.53 61.14 19.91
CA SER A 2 -19.19 60.61 19.61
C SER A 2 -19.34 59.19 19.10
N VAL A 3 -18.83 58.90 17.91
CA VAL A 3 -18.78 57.55 17.33
C VAL A 3 -17.41 56.95 17.67
N ASP A 4 -17.41 55.83 18.38
CA ASP A 4 -16.19 55.09 18.76
C ASP A 4 -15.46 54.56 17.52
N PRO A 5 -14.15 54.85 17.35
CA PRO A 5 -13.37 54.42 16.19
C PRO A 5 -12.72 53.02 16.34
N HIS A 6 -13.06 52.26 17.39
CA HIS A 6 -12.42 50.96 17.70
C HIS A 6 -13.36 49.75 17.61
N SER A 7 -14.47 49.83 16.87
CA SER A 7 -15.20 48.63 16.46
C SER A 7 -14.49 47.96 15.29
N HIS A 8 -13.37 47.31 15.57
CA HIS A 8 -12.87 46.24 14.71
C HIS A 8 -13.94 45.14 14.72
N PRO A 9 -14.55 44.79 13.58
CA PRO A 9 -15.46 43.66 13.54
C PRO A 9 -14.63 42.41 13.86
N LEU A 10 -14.97 41.74 14.96
CA LEU A 10 -14.45 40.40 15.25
C LEU A 10 -14.68 39.54 14.00
N PRO A 11 -13.67 38.77 13.55
CA PRO A 11 -13.84 37.92 12.37
C PRO A 11 -15.05 37.03 12.62
N LEU A 12 -16.01 37.10 11.71
CA LEU A 12 -17.22 36.28 11.72
C LEU A 12 -16.83 34.85 12.08
N ASP A 13 -17.36 34.44 13.22
CA ASP A 13 -17.21 33.14 13.86
C ASP A 13 -17.45 32.04 12.81
N VAL A 14 -16.35 31.50 12.29
CA VAL A 14 -16.40 30.42 11.31
C VAL A 14 -17.08 29.26 12.03
N ALA A 15 -18.23 28.82 11.54
CA ALA A 15 -19.05 27.84 12.26
C ALA A 15 -18.16 26.64 12.65
N PRO A 16 -18.26 26.07 13.88
CA PRO A 16 -17.34 25.03 14.36
C PRO A 16 -17.15 23.85 13.39
N ARG A 17 -18.17 23.55 12.58
CA ARG A 17 -18.15 22.58 11.47
C ARG A 17 -17.10 22.89 10.37
N GLU A 18 -16.89 24.16 10.05
CA GLU A 18 -15.92 24.62 9.05
C GLU A 18 -14.50 24.67 9.65
N GLN A 19 -14.39 24.84 10.96
CA GLN A 19 -13.12 24.74 11.67
C GLN A 19 -12.58 23.31 11.70
N CYS A 20 -13.45 22.30 11.83
CA CYS A 20 -13.01 20.90 11.89
C CYS A 20 -12.39 20.46 10.56
N LEU A 21 -12.91 20.96 9.43
CA LEU A 21 -12.38 20.66 8.09
C LEU A 21 -11.01 21.30 7.82
N LYS A 22 -10.56 22.24 8.65
CA LYS A 22 -9.20 22.79 8.57
C LYS A 22 -8.17 21.92 9.29
N ASN A 23 -8.59 21.00 10.16
CA ASN A 23 -7.70 20.11 10.88
C ASN A 23 -7.51 18.82 10.08
N SER A 24 -6.30 18.63 9.53
CA SER A 24 -5.95 17.45 8.72
C SER A 24 -6.13 16.14 9.47
N ASP A 25 -5.89 16.14 10.78
CA ASP A 25 -5.92 14.93 11.59
C ASP A 25 -7.36 14.47 11.82
N LEU A 26 -8.28 15.42 12.05
CA LEU A 26 -9.71 15.12 12.13
C LEU A 26 -10.27 14.64 10.79
N VAL A 27 -9.82 15.25 9.69
CA VAL A 27 -10.21 14.81 8.34
C VAL A 27 -9.69 13.40 8.06
N GLU A 28 -8.45 13.09 8.46
CA GLU A 28 -7.89 11.74 8.36
C GLU A 28 -8.68 10.73 9.17
N GLU A 29 -9.07 11.05 10.40
CA GLU A 29 -9.86 10.16 11.25
C GLU A 29 -11.25 9.89 10.66
N ILE A 30 -11.95 10.92 10.17
CA ILE A 30 -13.28 10.77 9.55
C ILE A 30 -13.19 9.88 8.32
N ILE A 31 -12.24 10.15 7.42
CA ILE A 31 -12.10 9.36 6.18
C ILE A 31 -11.63 7.94 6.51
N SER A 32 -10.77 7.77 7.51
CA SER A 32 -10.32 6.46 8.00
C SER A 32 -11.49 5.63 8.54
N HIS A 33 -12.40 6.24 9.31
CA HIS A 33 -13.60 5.57 9.80
C HIS A 33 -14.53 5.12 8.66
N ILE A 34 -14.81 6.00 7.69
CA ILE A 34 -15.61 5.65 6.51
C ILE A 34 -14.96 4.48 5.76
N ALA A 35 -13.64 4.53 5.60
CA ALA A 35 -12.90 3.48 4.93
C ALA A 35 -12.89 2.16 5.73
N SER A 36 -12.99 2.20 7.05
CA SER A 36 -13.00 1.01 7.91
C SER A 36 -14.36 0.30 7.95
N THR A 37 -15.46 1.01 7.66
CA THR A 37 -16.82 0.44 7.72
C THR A 37 -17.22 -0.35 6.48
N GLU A 38 -16.46 -0.21 5.38
CA GLU A 38 -16.82 -0.76 4.08
C GLU A 38 -15.97 -1.96 3.68
N ASN A 39 -16.54 -2.85 2.86
CA ASN A 39 -15.76 -3.89 2.17
C ASN A 39 -14.72 -3.25 1.23
N LEU A 40 -13.68 -3.98 0.83
CA LEU A 40 -12.53 -3.43 0.10
C LEU A 40 -12.91 -2.68 -1.20
N ASP A 41 -13.85 -3.20 -1.97
CA ASP A 41 -14.25 -2.61 -3.26
C ASP A 41 -15.04 -1.31 -3.06
N THR A 42 -16.04 -1.34 -2.17
CA THR A 42 -16.80 -0.16 -1.74
C THR A 42 -15.88 0.90 -1.17
N ARG A 43 -14.92 0.51 -0.33
CA ARG A 43 -13.94 1.41 0.29
C ARG A 43 -13.12 2.17 -0.75
N ARG A 44 -12.65 1.49 -1.80
CA ARG A 44 -11.88 2.14 -2.87
C ARG A 44 -12.75 3.12 -3.64
N GLU A 45 -13.99 2.76 -3.93
CA GLU A 45 -14.92 3.66 -4.61
C GLU A 45 -15.25 4.88 -3.74
N SER A 46 -15.57 4.69 -2.46
CA SER A 46 -15.84 5.78 -1.52
C SER A 46 -14.63 6.71 -1.36
N LEU A 47 -13.42 6.17 -1.22
CA LEU A 47 -12.18 6.97 -1.19
C LEU A 47 -11.95 7.72 -2.50
N ARG A 48 -12.26 7.11 -3.66
CA ARG A 48 -12.18 7.78 -4.95
C ARG A 48 -13.17 8.94 -5.04
N LEU A 49 -14.42 8.71 -4.64
CA LEU A 49 -15.45 9.75 -4.62
C LEU A 49 -15.07 10.90 -3.68
N LEU A 50 -14.62 10.60 -2.46
CA LEU A 50 -14.12 11.59 -1.50
C LEU A 50 -12.93 12.39 -2.04
N ALA A 51 -12.04 11.74 -2.81
CA ALA A 51 -10.93 12.44 -3.42
C ALA A 51 -11.37 13.46 -4.48
N LEU A 52 -12.54 13.25 -5.09
CA LEU A 52 -13.12 14.10 -6.13
C LEU A 52 -14.07 15.17 -5.58
N THR A 53 -14.58 15.04 -4.34
CA THR A 53 -15.58 15.99 -3.81
C THR A 53 -15.00 17.37 -3.50
N CYS A 54 -13.87 17.45 -2.80
CA CYS A 54 -13.29 18.74 -2.41
C CYS A 54 -11.77 18.69 -2.21
N LYS A 55 -11.13 19.86 -2.32
CA LYS A 55 -9.67 20.02 -2.17
C LYS A 55 -9.16 19.69 -0.76
N VAL A 56 -10.03 19.75 0.25
CA VAL A 56 -9.68 19.41 1.64
C VAL A 56 -9.56 17.90 1.82
N PHE A 57 -10.50 17.13 1.25
CA PHE A 57 -10.50 15.67 1.36
C PHE A 57 -9.55 15.00 0.39
N SER A 58 -9.29 15.62 -0.77
CA SER A 58 -8.45 15.05 -1.83
C SER A 58 -7.08 14.51 -1.37
N PRO A 59 -6.26 15.26 -0.62
CA PRO A 59 -4.94 14.78 -0.22
C PRO A 59 -5.00 13.54 0.68
N VAL A 60 -5.94 13.54 1.64
CA VAL A 60 -6.12 12.48 2.64
C VAL A 60 -6.77 11.25 2.03
N ALA A 61 -7.81 11.45 1.22
CA ALA A 61 -8.48 10.37 0.50
C ALA A 61 -7.52 9.66 -0.48
N LEU A 62 -6.72 10.42 -1.23
CA LEU A 62 -5.68 9.85 -2.09
C LEU A 62 -4.61 9.13 -1.25
N LYS A 63 -4.16 9.69 -0.13
CA LYS A 63 -3.20 9.02 0.77
C LYS A 63 -3.72 7.64 1.18
N LEU A 64 -4.99 7.53 1.58
CA LEU A 64 -5.61 6.27 1.99
C LEU A 64 -5.88 5.33 0.80
N LEU A 65 -6.26 5.87 -0.37
CA LEU A 65 -6.51 5.09 -1.59
C LEU A 65 -5.24 4.39 -2.09
N TRP A 66 -4.10 5.09 -2.06
CA TRP A 66 -2.80 4.55 -2.46
C TRP A 66 -2.11 3.73 -1.37
N ARG A 67 -2.59 3.81 -0.11
CA ARG A 67 -1.98 3.10 1.03
C ARG A 67 -1.93 1.59 0.83
N GLN A 68 -2.97 1.01 0.24
CA GLN A 68 -3.08 -0.43 0.00
C GLN A 68 -3.38 -0.70 -1.48
N LEU A 69 -2.51 -1.46 -2.14
CA LEU A 69 -2.67 -1.86 -3.54
C LEU A 69 -2.86 -3.38 -3.64
N ASP A 70 -3.54 -3.82 -4.69
CA ASP A 70 -3.66 -5.26 -4.96
C ASP A 70 -2.50 -5.77 -5.86
N ASN A 71 -1.83 -4.87 -6.57
CA ASN A 71 -0.65 -5.12 -7.41
C ASN A 71 0.00 -3.76 -7.79
N LEU A 72 1.12 -3.78 -8.51
CA LEU A 72 1.83 -2.58 -8.96
C LEU A 72 1.14 -1.84 -10.13
N ILE A 73 0.13 -2.44 -10.76
CA ILE A 73 -0.48 -1.93 -11.99
C ILE A 73 -1.00 -0.48 -11.86
N PRO A 74 -1.68 -0.07 -10.77
CA PRO A 74 -2.12 1.31 -10.61
C PRO A 74 -0.98 2.33 -10.63
N LEU A 75 0.18 1.99 -10.05
CA LEU A 75 1.36 2.86 -10.10
C LEU A 75 1.96 2.89 -11.50
N LEU A 76 2.07 1.74 -12.14
CA LEU A 76 2.62 1.63 -13.48
C LEU A 76 1.82 2.40 -14.53
N HIS A 77 0.49 2.53 -14.35
CA HIS A 77 -0.35 3.38 -15.20
C HIS A 77 -0.06 4.88 -15.10
N LEU A 78 0.70 5.32 -14.09
CA LEU A 78 1.18 6.70 -14.01
C LEU A 78 2.34 6.95 -15.00
N LEU A 79 2.99 5.89 -15.47
CA LEU A 79 4.08 5.96 -16.45
C LEU A 79 3.51 6.00 -17.87
N GLU A 80 3.94 6.98 -18.65
CA GLU A 80 3.55 7.16 -20.02
C GLU A 80 3.97 5.97 -20.89
N GLY A 81 3.06 5.47 -21.72
CA GLY A 81 3.34 4.31 -22.56
C GLY A 81 3.40 2.98 -21.82
N PHE A 82 2.98 2.92 -20.56
CA PHE A 82 2.59 1.65 -19.93
C PHE A 82 1.26 1.19 -20.53
N LYS A 83 1.31 0.10 -21.32
CA LYS A 83 0.11 -0.43 -21.99
C LYS A 83 0.19 -1.94 -22.16
N ASN A 84 -0.98 -2.56 -22.24
CA ASN A 84 -1.09 -3.96 -22.58
C ASN A 84 -0.88 -4.15 -24.08
N GLU A 85 0.05 -5.04 -24.48
CA GLU A 85 0.22 -5.43 -25.87
C GLU A 85 -0.51 -6.73 -26.15
N ARG A 86 -1.47 -6.68 -27.08
CA ARG A 86 -2.17 -7.86 -27.66
C ARG A 86 -2.81 -8.81 -26.63
N GLY A 87 -3.13 -8.32 -25.43
CA GLY A 87 -3.83 -9.08 -24.40
C GLY A 87 -2.95 -10.04 -23.59
N SER A 88 -1.65 -10.14 -23.87
CA SER A 88 -0.78 -11.10 -23.18
C SER A 88 -0.05 -10.49 -21.99
N ALA A 89 0.66 -9.38 -22.18
CA ALA A 89 1.46 -8.77 -21.12
C ALA A 89 1.48 -7.23 -21.21
N TYR A 90 1.76 -6.58 -20.08
CA TYR A 90 1.98 -5.15 -20.02
C TYR A 90 3.44 -4.81 -20.25
N PHE A 91 3.66 -3.81 -21.08
CA PHE A 91 4.98 -3.31 -21.45
C PHE A 91 5.06 -1.81 -21.18
N LEU A 92 6.28 -1.33 -20.97
CA LEU A 92 6.61 0.09 -20.91
C LEU A 92 7.39 0.42 -22.17
N PHE A 93 6.79 1.14 -23.12
CA PHE A 93 7.41 1.36 -24.44
C PHE A 93 8.28 2.61 -24.49
N GLN A 94 7.88 3.67 -23.79
CA GLN A 94 8.48 5.00 -23.94
C GLN A 94 9.50 5.29 -22.83
N SER A 95 10.49 6.12 -23.17
CA SER A 95 11.29 6.80 -22.15
C SER A 95 10.36 7.78 -21.44
N GLN A 96 10.40 7.75 -20.12
CA GLN A 96 9.53 8.60 -19.31
C GLN A 96 10.08 10.02 -19.26
N GLU A 97 9.19 11.01 -19.33
CA GLU A 97 9.53 12.37 -18.93
C GLU A 97 9.80 12.38 -17.40
N PRO A 98 10.72 13.23 -16.90
CA PRO A 98 10.95 13.38 -15.46
C PRO A 98 9.67 13.61 -14.64
N SER A 99 8.69 14.34 -15.19
CA SER A 99 7.38 14.62 -14.58
C SER A 99 6.55 13.35 -14.28
N GLY A 100 6.64 12.33 -15.14
CA GLY A 100 5.96 11.06 -14.97
C GLY A 100 6.54 10.26 -13.80
N TRP A 101 7.88 10.26 -13.69
CA TRP A 101 8.57 9.65 -12.56
C TRP A 101 8.31 10.38 -11.24
N GLU A 102 8.27 11.71 -11.23
CA GLU A 102 7.92 12.48 -10.02
C GLU A 102 6.51 12.12 -9.51
N THR A 103 5.55 11.96 -10.43
CA THR A 103 4.19 11.54 -10.09
C THR A 103 4.17 10.10 -9.58
N PHE A 104 4.91 9.21 -10.23
CA PHE A 104 5.09 7.83 -9.80
C PHE A 104 5.65 7.78 -8.37
N ASP A 105 6.78 8.44 -8.10
CA ASP A 105 7.47 8.45 -6.80
C ASP A 105 6.59 9.03 -5.70
N PHE A 106 5.86 10.11 -6.00
CA PHE A 106 4.92 10.74 -5.08
C PHE A 106 3.82 9.79 -4.60
N HIS A 107 3.28 8.97 -5.49
CA HIS A 107 2.27 7.97 -5.15
C HIS A 107 2.88 6.70 -4.57
N ALA A 108 4.03 6.28 -5.07
CA ALA A 108 4.76 5.11 -4.61
C ALA A 108 5.18 5.24 -3.14
N ALA A 109 5.58 6.44 -2.70
CA ALA A 109 5.87 6.72 -1.30
C ALA A 109 4.65 6.60 -0.37
N ARG A 110 3.42 6.59 -0.88
CA ARG A 110 2.20 6.41 -0.06
C ARG A 110 1.84 4.94 0.12
N VAL A 111 2.37 4.06 -0.73
CA VAL A 111 2.08 2.63 -0.67
C VAL A 111 2.74 2.02 0.56
N ARG A 112 1.91 1.38 1.37
CA ARG A 112 2.31 0.73 2.63
C ARG A 112 2.08 -0.77 2.59
N GLU A 113 1.05 -1.21 1.88
CA GLU A 113 0.63 -2.61 1.83
C GLU A 113 0.33 -3.03 0.38
N ILE A 114 0.82 -4.20 -0.01
CA ILE A 114 0.44 -4.86 -1.28
C ILE A 114 -0.17 -6.22 -0.98
N THR A 115 -1.34 -6.53 -1.57
CA THR A 115 -2.06 -7.78 -1.36
C THR A 115 -2.37 -8.46 -2.70
N TYR A 116 -1.62 -9.52 -3.04
CA TYR A 116 -1.80 -10.23 -4.31
C TYR A 116 -3.00 -11.17 -4.27
N LYS A 117 -4.05 -10.81 -5.01
CA LYS A 117 -5.24 -11.64 -5.21
C LYS A 117 -5.17 -12.41 -6.55
N PRO A 118 -5.67 -13.66 -6.63
CA PRO A 118 -5.61 -14.45 -7.86
C PRO A 118 -6.34 -13.80 -9.03
N GLN A 119 -7.45 -13.13 -8.75
CA GLN A 119 -8.29 -12.46 -9.73
C GLN A 119 -7.59 -11.26 -10.39
N ASN A 120 -6.52 -10.75 -9.77
CA ASN A 120 -5.78 -9.58 -10.22
C ASN A 120 -4.41 -9.94 -10.80
N ARG A 121 -4.20 -11.22 -11.16
CA ARG A 121 -2.96 -11.66 -11.79
C ARG A 121 -2.89 -11.09 -13.19
N ILE A 122 -2.03 -10.10 -13.33
CA ILE A 122 -1.74 -9.42 -14.59
C ILE A 122 -0.28 -9.72 -14.93
N GLU A 123 -0.02 -10.16 -16.15
CA GLU A 123 1.33 -10.41 -16.62
C GLU A 123 1.99 -9.08 -17.01
N ILE A 124 3.12 -8.78 -16.38
CA ILE A 124 3.95 -7.61 -16.67
C ILE A 124 5.25 -8.14 -17.24
N ASP A 125 5.64 -7.63 -18.40
CA ASP A 125 6.87 -8.06 -19.06
C ASP A 125 8.10 -7.77 -18.17
N PRO A 126 9.07 -8.69 -18.08
CA PRO A 126 10.27 -8.51 -17.26
C PRO A 126 11.03 -7.20 -17.51
N SER A 127 10.99 -6.66 -18.74
CA SER A 127 11.65 -5.40 -19.10
C SER A 127 11.13 -4.20 -18.31
N VAL A 128 9.87 -4.23 -17.85
CA VAL A 128 9.29 -3.16 -17.01
C VAL A 128 10.01 -3.09 -15.68
N TYR A 129 10.26 -4.24 -15.03
CA TYR A 129 10.97 -4.29 -13.75
C TYR A 129 12.44 -3.86 -13.89
N VAL A 130 13.08 -4.16 -15.03
CA VAL A 130 14.44 -3.67 -15.31
C VAL A 130 14.46 -2.15 -15.38
N ARG A 131 13.48 -1.53 -16.06
CA ARG A 131 13.37 -0.07 -16.13
C ARG A 131 13.10 0.56 -14.77
N LEU A 132 12.24 -0.05 -13.96
CA LEU A 132 12.02 0.38 -12.58
C LEU A 132 13.32 0.32 -11.77
N ALA A 133 14.06 -0.79 -11.83
CA ALA A 133 15.34 -0.91 -11.13
C ALA A 133 16.39 0.13 -11.59
N GLN A 134 16.30 0.60 -12.85
CA GLN A 134 17.17 1.64 -13.40
C GLN A 134 16.78 3.07 -12.97
N HIS A 135 15.51 3.31 -12.64
CA HIS A 135 15.04 4.63 -12.14
C HIS A 135 15.76 5.04 -10.85
N GLY A 136 16.08 4.05 -10.01
CA GLY A 136 16.81 4.25 -8.76
C GLY A 136 15.89 4.44 -7.56
N ALA A 137 16.51 4.42 -6.36
CA ALA A 137 15.86 4.37 -5.06
C ALA A 137 14.94 3.13 -4.87
N PRO A 138 14.58 2.78 -3.62
CA PRO A 138 13.54 1.79 -3.42
C PRO A 138 12.24 2.28 -4.04
N ILE A 139 11.75 1.55 -5.05
CA ILE A 139 10.50 1.86 -5.79
C ILE A 139 9.33 2.09 -4.84
N LEU A 140 9.28 1.38 -3.72
CA LEU A 140 8.27 1.59 -2.68
C LEU A 140 8.96 1.88 -1.34
N PRO A 141 9.32 3.14 -1.07
CA PRO A 141 10.17 3.47 0.07
C PRO A 141 9.47 3.28 1.43
N ASN A 142 8.14 3.19 1.46
CA ASN A 142 7.35 3.02 2.68
C ASN A 142 6.55 1.70 2.70
N LEU A 143 6.83 0.78 1.77
CA LEU A 143 6.21 -0.55 1.79
C LEU A 143 6.73 -1.32 2.99
N TRP A 144 5.81 -1.66 3.90
CA TRP A 144 6.13 -2.40 5.12
C TRP A 144 5.40 -3.75 5.19
N ARG A 145 4.30 -3.93 4.43
CA ARG A 145 3.53 -5.17 4.41
C ARG A 145 3.35 -5.73 3.00
N LEU A 146 3.68 -7.00 2.83
CA LEU A 146 3.44 -7.77 1.60
C LEU A 146 2.61 -9.01 1.92
N ASP A 147 1.45 -9.15 1.28
CA ASP A 147 0.57 -10.31 1.43
C ASP A 147 0.52 -11.11 0.11
N CYS A 148 1.14 -12.28 0.14
CA CYS A 148 1.27 -13.24 -0.94
C CYS A 148 0.52 -14.54 -0.62
N THR A 149 -0.57 -14.46 0.16
CA THR A 149 -1.30 -15.65 0.61
C THR A 149 -1.97 -16.43 -0.52
N THR A 150 -2.39 -15.75 -1.57
CA THR A 150 -3.15 -16.38 -2.65
C THR A 150 -2.42 -16.41 -3.98
N THR A 151 -1.44 -15.54 -4.19
CA THR A 151 -0.60 -15.48 -5.38
C THR A 151 0.74 -14.86 -5.00
N TYR A 152 1.80 -15.22 -5.71
CA TYR A 152 3.15 -14.72 -5.47
C TYR A 152 3.60 -13.75 -6.58
N PRO A 153 4.37 -12.70 -6.24
CA PRO A 153 5.01 -11.84 -7.22
C PRO A 153 6.00 -12.65 -8.07
N SER A 154 6.29 -12.14 -9.27
CA SER A 154 7.36 -12.73 -10.09
C SER A 154 8.73 -12.57 -9.41
N ALA A 155 9.73 -13.35 -9.85
CA ALA A 155 11.11 -13.18 -9.36
C ALA A 155 11.64 -11.76 -9.63
N SER A 156 11.29 -11.17 -10.77
CA SER A 156 11.68 -9.80 -11.15
C SER A 156 11.01 -8.75 -10.26
N GLU A 157 9.72 -8.92 -9.97
CA GLU A 157 8.96 -8.04 -9.09
C GLU A 157 9.43 -8.11 -7.64
N THR A 158 9.76 -9.32 -7.19
CA THR A 158 10.38 -9.60 -5.90
C THR A 158 11.65 -8.78 -5.66
N LEU A 159 12.51 -8.64 -6.68
CA LEU A 159 13.77 -7.89 -6.55
C LEU A 159 13.51 -6.40 -6.22
N LEU A 160 12.42 -5.83 -6.73
CA LEU A 160 12.05 -4.43 -6.43
C LEU A 160 11.73 -4.20 -4.96
N TYR A 161 11.17 -5.21 -4.29
CA TYR A 161 10.81 -5.10 -2.88
C TYR A 161 11.99 -5.30 -1.94
N MET A 162 13.14 -5.79 -2.43
CA MET A 162 14.33 -5.99 -1.60
C MET A 162 14.93 -4.68 -1.07
N GLU A 163 14.67 -3.57 -1.75
CA GLU A 163 15.15 -2.26 -1.33
C GLU A 163 14.20 -1.55 -0.36
N SER A 164 12.94 -1.99 -0.30
CA SER A 164 11.91 -1.44 0.60
C SER A 164 12.15 -1.80 2.07
N PRO A 165 11.69 -0.98 3.04
CA PRO A 165 11.75 -1.28 4.47
C PRO A 165 10.65 -2.27 4.88
N LEU A 166 10.59 -3.42 4.22
CA LEU A 166 9.62 -4.47 4.52
C LEU A 166 9.75 -4.95 5.96
N GLN A 167 8.64 -4.93 6.70
CA GLN A 167 8.55 -5.39 8.09
C GLN A 167 7.79 -6.71 8.20
N ALA A 168 6.71 -6.87 7.43
CA ALA A 168 5.82 -8.02 7.51
C ALA A 168 5.57 -8.62 6.13
N VAL A 169 5.85 -9.92 5.99
CA VAL A 169 5.50 -10.67 4.78
C VAL A 169 4.71 -11.93 5.14
N LYS A 170 3.56 -12.07 4.46
CA LYS A 170 2.64 -13.20 4.65
C LYS A 170 2.65 -14.08 3.41
N PHE A 171 2.84 -15.38 3.60
CA PHE A 171 2.76 -16.39 2.55
C PHE A 171 1.63 -17.37 2.83
N GLY A 172 1.04 -17.90 1.77
CA GLY A 172 -0.11 -18.80 1.86
C GLY A 172 0.25 -20.26 1.66
N ALA A 173 -0.70 -21.12 2.03
CA ALA A 173 -0.50 -22.55 2.25
C ALA A 173 -0.17 -23.40 1.02
N GLU A 174 -0.25 -22.86 -0.18
CA GLU A 174 0.01 -23.65 -1.38
C GLU A 174 1.52 -23.88 -1.61
N VAL A 175 1.91 -25.12 -1.33
CA VAL A 175 3.27 -25.68 -1.15
C VAL A 175 4.20 -25.56 -2.37
N LYS A 176 3.77 -25.04 -3.52
CA LYS A 176 4.66 -24.91 -4.70
C LYS A 176 5.72 -23.82 -4.56
N ALA A 177 5.49 -22.85 -3.68
CA ALA A 177 6.37 -21.67 -3.55
C ALA A 177 7.39 -21.78 -2.41
N VAL A 178 7.47 -22.86 -1.62
CA VAL A 178 8.39 -22.92 -0.46
C VAL A 178 9.84 -22.67 -0.86
N ARG A 179 10.27 -23.17 -2.03
CA ARG A 179 11.62 -22.88 -2.56
C ARG A 179 11.80 -21.40 -2.88
N ASP A 180 10.83 -20.79 -3.54
CA ASP A 180 10.89 -19.38 -3.94
C ASP A 180 10.73 -18.44 -2.73
N ILE A 181 9.96 -18.85 -1.72
CA ILE A 181 9.83 -18.20 -0.42
C ILE A 181 11.14 -18.27 0.37
N LEU A 182 11.81 -19.43 0.37
CA LEU A 182 13.12 -19.59 1.02
C LEU A 182 14.19 -18.78 0.29
N VAL A 183 14.20 -18.79 -1.04
CA VAL A 183 15.08 -17.92 -1.83
C VAL A 183 14.77 -16.45 -1.52
N TRP A 184 13.49 -16.07 -1.49
CA TRP A 184 13.08 -14.72 -1.13
C TRP A 184 13.53 -14.32 0.28
N ALA A 185 13.30 -15.16 1.28
CA ALA A 185 13.65 -14.92 2.68
C ALA A 185 15.18 -14.91 2.92
N LEU A 186 15.93 -15.70 2.15
CA LEU A 186 17.40 -15.69 2.18
C LEU A 186 17.99 -14.47 1.47
N MET A 187 17.30 -13.93 0.47
CA MET A 187 17.78 -12.82 -0.36
C MET A 187 17.29 -11.46 0.15
N ALA A 188 16.13 -11.40 0.80
CA ALA A 188 15.66 -10.20 1.49
C ALA A 188 16.58 -9.93 2.68
N LYS A 189 17.13 -8.71 2.77
CA LYS A 189 18.06 -8.33 3.84
C LYS A 189 17.44 -8.68 5.21
N PRO A 190 18.00 -9.64 5.97
CA PRO A 190 17.34 -10.22 7.15
C PRO A 190 17.20 -9.23 8.33
N ALA A 191 17.79 -8.05 8.25
CA ALA A 191 17.82 -7.09 9.35
C ALA A 191 16.52 -6.28 9.54
N ARG A 192 15.52 -6.40 8.65
CA ARG A 192 14.30 -5.55 8.71
C ARG A 192 12.97 -6.30 8.76
N ILE A 193 12.93 -7.56 8.35
CA ILE A 193 11.70 -8.35 8.40
C ILE A 193 11.51 -8.78 9.85
N THR A 194 10.53 -8.17 10.52
CA THR A 194 10.17 -8.53 11.88
C THR A 194 9.24 -9.72 11.90
N THR A 195 8.37 -9.85 10.89
CA THR A 195 7.28 -10.84 10.88
C THR A 195 7.26 -11.63 9.58
N LEU A 196 7.47 -12.95 9.67
CA LEU A 196 7.29 -13.88 8.55
C LEU A 196 6.21 -14.90 8.91
N ALA A 197 5.06 -14.82 8.24
CA ALA A 197 4.00 -15.81 8.41
C ALA A 197 4.14 -16.91 7.35
N LEU A 198 4.56 -18.10 7.78
CA LEU A 198 4.64 -19.29 6.95
C LEU A 198 3.48 -20.25 7.29
N PRO A 199 2.87 -20.88 6.28
CA PRO A 199 1.94 -21.99 6.50
C PRO A 199 2.73 -23.23 6.88
N LEU A 200 2.33 -23.91 7.96
CA LEU A 200 2.93 -25.19 8.32
C LEU A 200 2.52 -26.27 7.31
N VAL A 201 3.51 -27.02 6.82
CA VAL A 201 3.33 -28.26 6.04
C VAL A 201 2.99 -29.40 7.00
N MET A 202 1.86 -29.30 7.70
CA MET A 202 1.22 -30.41 8.39
C MET A 202 -0.28 -30.11 8.33
N SER A 203 -1.05 -31.09 7.86
CA SER A 203 -2.49 -31.00 7.60
C SER A 203 -3.29 -30.17 8.61
N ARG A 204 -4.10 -29.23 8.08
CA ARG A 204 -5.18 -28.45 8.72
C ARG A 204 -4.78 -27.30 9.67
N ILE A 205 -5.07 -26.08 9.20
CA ILE A 205 -5.40 -24.85 9.95
C ILE A 205 -4.39 -24.41 11.03
N PHE A 206 -3.13 -24.21 10.65
CA PHE A 206 -2.18 -23.45 11.48
C PHE A 206 -1.37 -22.46 10.64
N SER A 207 -1.53 -21.16 10.93
CA SER A 207 -0.60 -20.13 10.45
C SER A 207 0.48 -19.97 11.51
N THR A 208 1.76 -20.12 11.14
CA THR A 208 2.88 -19.87 12.05
C THR A 208 3.48 -18.52 11.72
N THR A 209 3.50 -17.64 12.71
CA THR A 209 4.20 -16.36 12.62
C THR A 209 5.56 -16.50 13.30
N ILE A 210 6.62 -16.25 12.54
CA ILE A 210 7.98 -16.15 13.05
C ILE A 210 8.25 -14.66 13.28
N ASP A 211 8.43 -14.28 14.55
CA ASP A 211 8.87 -12.95 14.94
C ASP A 211 10.39 -12.98 15.20
N PHE A 212 11.14 -12.27 14.37
CA PHE A 212 12.60 -12.25 14.42
C PHE A 212 13.16 -11.36 15.54
N ASN A 213 12.37 -10.43 16.09
CA ASN A 213 12.82 -9.52 17.15
C ASN A 213 12.72 -10.12 18.56
N SER A 214 11.79 -11.06 18.77
CA SER A 214 11.57 -11.68 20.08
C SER A 214 12.26 -13.04 20.23
N GLY A 215 12.80 -13.61 19.14
CA GLY A 215 13.32 -14.98 19.12
C GLY A 215 12.26 -16.04 19.49
N ALA A 216 10.99 -15.64 19.58
CA ALA A 216 9.92 -16.45 20.11
C ALA A 216 9.09 -17.04 18.96
N TYR A 217 9.13 -18.36 18.85
CA TYR A 217 8.15 -19.13 18.08
C TYR A 217 6.79 -19.03 18.79
N ARG A 218 5.77 -18.47 18.11
CA ARG A 218 4.38 -18.48 18.59
C ARG A 218 3.49 -19.17 17.56
N SER A 219 3.06 -20.39 17.89
CA SER A 219 1.91 -21.03 17.27
C SER A 219 0.66 -20.50 17.97
N THR A 220 -0.07 -19.59 17.32
CA THR A 220 -1.34 -19.07 17.85
C THR A 220 -2.51 -19.79 17.20
N ASN A 221 -3.30 -20.46 18.03
CA ASN A 221 -4.53 -21.14 17.66
C ASN A 221 -5.70 -20.14 17.77
N THR A 222 -5.71 -19.09 16.94
CA THR A 222 -6.71 -18.03 17.03
C THR A 222 -7.16 -17.58 15.66
N GLU A 223 -8.47 -17.37 15.53
CA GLU A 223 -9.12 -16.86 14.32
C GLU A 223 -8.41 -15.60 13.78
N PRO A 224 -8.36 -15.44 12.43
CA PRO A 224 -7.43 -14.53 11.73
C PRO A 224 -7.51 -13.03 12.06
N TRP A 225 -8.35 -12.59 13.00
CA TRP A 225 -8.71 -11.19 13.19
C TRP A 225 -8.39 -10.59 14.58
N SER A 226 -7.90 -11.37 15.54
CA SER A 226 -7.83 -10.93 16.95
C SER A 226 -6.53 -10.26 17.40
N CYS A 227 -5.47 -10.21 16.56
CA CYS A 227 -4.18 -9.64 16.98
C CYS A 227 -3.88 -8.21 16.50
N PHE A 228 -4.77 -7.55 15.73
CA PHE A 228 -4.45 -6.26 15.11
C PHE A 228 -5.27 -5.06 15.64
N SER A 229 -6.05 -5.23 16.71
CA SER A 229 -6.90 -4.17 17.30
C SER A 229 -6.24 -3.39 18.45
N SER A 230 -4.95 -3.55 18.68
CA SER A 230 -4.24 -2.82 19.73
C SER A 230 -2.83 -2.50 19.28
N TRP A 231 -2.64 -1.35 18.61
CA TRP A 231 -1.47 -0.45 18.64
C TRP A 231 -1.78 0.76 17.75
#